data_AF-A0A2R6KZ18-F1
#
_entry.id   AF-A0A2R6KZ18-F1
#
_cell.length_a   1.000
_cell.length_b   1.000
_cell.length_c   1.000
_cell.angle_alpha   90.00
_cell.angle_beta   90.00
_cell.angle_gamma   90.00
#
_symmetry.space_group_name_H-M   'P 1'
#
loop_
_entity.id
_entity.type
_entity.pdbx_description
1 polymer ?
#
loop_
_entity_poly.entity_id
_entity_poly.type
_entity_poly.pdbx_seq_one_letter_code
_entity_poly.pdbx_strand_id
1 'polypeptide(L)'
;MRVGLTLYGDLGERSGGFRYDRRLVAELRAAGDEVEVVSLPWRTYPRGLLDGLSSAVRRRLAVDVDVMLQDELAHPSLVRHNRRLPYPVVSVVHHLRASERRRLAPLYRAVERRYLDTVDGVVC
;
A
#
# COMPACT_ATOMS: atom_id res chain seq x y z
N MET A 1 -7.20 10.71 -15.02
CA MET A 1 -7.41 10.88 -13.57
C MET A 1 -6.06 10.95 -12.86
N ARG A 2 -6.02 11.41 -11.62
CA ARG A 2 -4.83 11.33 -10.75
C ARG A 2 -4.92 10.09 -9.88
N VAL A 3 -4.08 9.11 -10.14
CA VAL A 3 -4.03 7.84 -9.42
C VAL A 3 -2.79 7.81 -8.55
N GLY A 4 -2.97 7.64 -7.24
CA GLY A 4 -1.88 7.36 -6.32
C GLY A 4 -1.54 5.87 -6.31
N LEU A 5 -0.26 5.53 -6.18
CA LEU A 5 0.20 4.17 -5.90
C LEU A 5 1.14 4.19 -4.70
N THR A 6 0.73 3.58 -3.58
CA THR A 6 1.57 3.41 -2.39
C THR A 6 2.10 1.99 -2.29
N LEU A 7 3.41 1.85 -2.09
CA LEU A 7 4.10 0.56 -1.96
C LEU A 7 5.33 0.66 -1.05
N TYR A 8 5.82 -0.48 -0.56
CA TYR A 8 7.13 -0.55 0.08
C TYR A 8 8.24 -0.68 -0.95
N GLY A 9 9.31 0.09 -0.79
CA GLY A 9 10.44 0.15 -1.71
C GLY A 9 10.25 1.19 -2.81
N ASP A 10 11.04 1.08 -3.86
CA ASP A 10 11.05 2.01 -4.98
C ASP A 10 10.92 1.24 -6.30
N LEU A 11 10.00 1.68 -7.16
CA LEU A 11 9.84 1.18 -8.52
C LEU A 11 11.12 1.32 -9.36
N GLY A 12 12.06 2.18 -8.98
CA GLY A 12 13.38 2.30 -9.60
C GLY A 12 14.34 1.14 -9.29
N GLU A 13 14.07 0.33 -8.26
CA GLU A 13 14.98 -0.76 -7.86
C GLU A 13 15.00 -1.89 -8.90
N ARG A 14 16.17 -2.23 -9.43
CA ARG A 14 16.36 -3.23 -10.51
C ARG A 14 15.95 -4.68 -10.14
N SER A 15 15.52 -4.94 -8.91
CA SER A 15 15.03 -6.24 -8.50
C SER A 15 13.68 -6.56 -9.18
N GLY A 16 13.38 -7.85 -9.37
CA GLY A 16 12.17 -8.31 -10.05
C GLY A 16 10.87 -8.11 -9.26
N GLY A 17 10.95 -7.65 -8.01
CA GLY A 17 9.81 -7.55 -7.09
C GLY A 17 8.71 -6.58 -7.52
N PHE A 18 9.05 -5.57 -8.33
CA PHE A 18 8.12 -4.51 -8.76
C PHE A 18 7.66 -4.67 -10.22
N ARG A 19 7.80 -5.85 -10.82
CA ARG A 19 7.44 -6.04 -12.24
C ARG A 19 5.95 -5.77 -12.48
N TYR A 20 5.09 -6.22 -11.55
CA TYR A 20 3.66 -5.97 -11.64
C TYR A 20 3.36 -4.48 -11.52
N ASP A 21 3.87 -3.83 -10.48
CA ASP A 21 3.62 -2.41 -10.21
C ASP A 21 4.09 -1.51 -11.35
N ARG A 22 5.28 -1.78 -11.90
CA ARG A 22 5.78 -1.06 -13.08
C ARG A 22 4.85 -1.18 -14.28
N ARG A 23 4.32 -2.37 -14.52
CA ARG A 23 3.39 -2.60 -15.62
C ARG A 23 2.08 -1.89 -15.34
N LEU A 24 1.52 -2.00 -14.14
CA LEU A 24 0.31 -1.29 -13.73
C LEU A 24 0.45 0.23 -13.95
N VAL A 25 1.54 0.83 -13.46
CA VAL A 25 1.83 2.27 -13.67
C VAL A 25 1.95 2.60 -15.15
N ALA A 26 2.60 1.76 -15.95
CA ALA A 26 2.75 1.97 -17.39
C ALA A 26 1.41 1.92 -18.13
N GLU A 27 0.55 0.93 -17.83
CA GLU A 27 -0.76 0.79 -18.45
C GLU A 27 -1.71 1.93 -18.06
N LEU A 28 -1.71 2.37 -16.79
CA LEU A 28 -2.48 3.53 -16.34
C LEU A 28 -2.06 4.81 -17.06
N ARG A 29 -0.74 5.05 -17.18
CA ARG A 29 -0.22 6.19 -17.93
C ARG A 29 -0.55 6.10 -19.41
N ALA A 30 -0.49 4.92 -20.00
CA ALA A 30 -0.87 4.70 -21.40
C ALA A 30 -2.37 4.95 -21.64
N ALA A 31 -3.21 4.71 -20.63
CA ALA A 31 -4.63 5.05 -20.66
C ALA A 31 -4.92 6.56 -20.50
N GLY A 32 -3.89 7.38 -20.23
CA GLY A 32 -4.00 8.83 -20.06
C GLY A 32 -4.11 9.31 -18.61
N ASP A 33 -3.87 8.43 -17.63
CA ASP A 33 -3.88 8.81 -16.21
C ASP A 33 -2.54 9.36 -15.73
N GLU A 34 -2.60 10.33 -14.82
CA GLU A 34 -1.44 10.80 -14.05
C GLU A 34 -1.22 9.85 -12.86
N VAL A 35 -0.02 9.31 -12.72
CA VAL A 35 0.29 8.34 -11.65
C VAL A 35 1.35 8.88 -10.71
N GLU A 36 0.96 9.13 -9.47
CA GLU A 36 1.81 9.56 -8.36
C GLU A 36 2.21 8.36 -7.50
N VAL A 37 3.52 8.10 -7.40
CA VAL A 37 4.05 6.94 -6.67
C VAL A 37 4.54 7.38 -5.30
N VAL A 38 3.94 6.84 -4.25
CA VAL A 38 4.30 7.08 -2.85
C VAL A 38 5.10 5.90 -2.31
N SER A 39 6.42 6.02 -2.40
CA SER A 39 7.36 5.01 -1.90
C SER A 39 7.54 5.09 -0.38
N LEU A 40 7.24 4.00 0.32
CA LEU A 40 7.52 3.84 1.74
C LEU A 40 8.78 2.99 1.96
N PRO A 41 9.62 3.31 2.97
CA PRO A 41 10.82 2.52 3.22
C PRO A 41 10.45 1.10 3.69
N TRP A 42 11.23 0.10 3.26
CA TRP A 42 11.10 -1.25 3.78
C TRP A 42 11.24 -1.28 5.31
N ARG A 43 10.28 -1.91 5.99
CA ARG A 43 10.27 -2.06 7.45
C ARG A 43 10.17 -3.51 7.87
N THR A 44 10.76 -3.81 9.03
CA THR A 44 10.36 -5.00 9.78
C THR A 44 8.93 -4.82 10.27
N TYR A 45 8.19 -5.92 10.43
CA TYR A 45 6.76 -5.87 10.75
C TYR A 45 6.41 -4.98 11.97
N PRO A 46 7.12 -5.06 13.12
CA PRO A 46 6.82 -4.19 14.26
C PRO A 46 7.09 -2.71 13.97
N ARG A 47 8.14 -2.39 13.20
CA ARG A 47 8.43 -1.00 12.79
C ARG A 47 7.37 -0.48 11.83
N GLY A 48 6.83 -1.33 10.96
CA GLY A 48 5.69 -0.99 10.11
C GLY A 48 4.46 -0.61 10.94
N LEU A 49 4.11 -1.38 11.99
CA LEU A 49 3.00 -1.01 12.88
C LEU A 49 3.21 0.34 13.59
N LEU A 50 4.45 0.68 13.94
CA LEU A 50 4.79 1.97 14.54
C LEU A 50 4.68 3.14 13.55
N ASP A 51 4.85 2.89 12.25
CA ASP A 51 4.66 3.91 11.21
C ASP A 51 3.22 4.42 11.15
N GLY A 52 2.24 3.68 11.67
CA GLY A 52 0.87 4.17 11.86
C GLY A 52 0.76 5.39 12.80
N LEU A 53 1.82 5.74 13.54
CA LEU A 53 1.93 6.97 14.34
C LEU A 53 2.91 7.99 13.72
N SER A 54 3.59 7.62 12.63
CA SER A 54 4.62 8.44 12.01
C SER A 54 4.00 9.61 11.25
N SER A 55 4.34 10.83 11.67
CA SER A 55 4.00 12.04 10.91
C SER A 55 4.68 12.07 9.55
N ALA A 56 5.82 11.39 9.39
CA ALA A 56 6.54 11.30 8.13
C ALA A 56 5.82 10.42 7.10
N VAL A 57 5.18 9.33 7.53
CA VAL A 57 4.32 8.52 6.64
C VAL A 57 3.07 9.28 6.28
N ARG A 58 2.41 9.91 7.26
CA ARG A 58 1.25 10.77 7.00
C ARG A 58 1.54 11.87 5.97
N ARG A 59 2.69 12.55 6.07
CA ARG A 59 3.09 13.58 5.09
C ARG A 59 3.33 13.00 3.69
N ARG A 60 3.87 11.78 3.58
CA ARG A 60 4.04 11.11 2.27
C ARG A 60 2.71 10.73 1.63
N LEU A 61 1.70 10.41 2.43
CA LEU A 61 0.35 10.10 1.96
C LEU A 61 -0.51 11.34 1.69
N ALA A 62 -0.03 12.54 2.05
CA ALA A 62 -0.75 13.80 1.82
C ALA A 62 -0.55 14.28 0.38
N VAL A 63 -1.08 13.49 -0.56
CA VAL A 63 -1.02 13.72 -2.00
C VAL A 63 -2.42 14.03 -2.54
N ASP A 64 -2.47 14.74 -3.67
CA ASP A 64 -3.71 15.16 -4.31
C ASP A 64 -4.07 14.20 -5.44
N VAL A 65 -4.81 13.14 -5.10
CA VAL A 65 -5.20 12.07 -6.02
C VAL A 65 -6.70 11.79 -5.93
N ASP A 66 -7.29 11.35 -7.04
CA ASP A 66 -8.69 10.96 -7.13
C ASP A 66 -8.94 9.60 -6.48
N VAL A 67 -7.94 8.70 -6.52
CA VAL A 67 -7.97 7.36 -5.91
C VAL A 67 -6.55 6.91 -5.57
N MET A 68 -6.40 6.19 -4.46
CA MET A 68 -5.12 5.62 -4.04
C MET A 68 -5.14 4.10 -4.14
N LEU A 69 -4.32 3.55 -5.02
CA LEU A 69 -3.95 2.14 -5.03
C LEU A 69 -2.90 1.87 -3.94
N GLN A 70 -3.11 0.85 -3.13
CA GLN A 70 -2.17 0.47 -2.07
C GLN A 70 -1.77 -1.00 -2.24
N ASP A 71 -0.47 -1.27 -2.32
CA ASP A 71 0.03 -2.64 -2.15
C ASP A 71 -0.25 -3.11 -0.72
N GLU A 72 -1.01 -4.20 -0.59
CA GLU A 72 -1.36 -4.81 0.69
C GLU A 72 -0.13 -5.12 1.54
N LEU A 73 1.04 -5.36 0.94
CA LEU A 73 2.26 -5.64 1.68
C LEU A 73 2.65 -4.50 2.65
N ALA A 74 2.23 -3.27 2.35
CA ALA A 74 2.44 -2.07 3.16
C ALA A 74 1.38 -1.87 4.27
N HIS A 75 0.42 -2.79 4.43
CA HIS A 75 -0.67 -2.71 5.42
C HIS A 75 -0.23 -2.32 6.84
N PRO A 76 0.93 -2.77 7.40
CA PRO A 76 1.29 -2.43 8.77
C PRO A 76 1.49 -0.92 8.96
N SER A 77 2.07 -0.25 7.97
CA SER A 77 2.30 1.20 7.98
C SER A 77 1.04 2.00 7.65
N LEU A 78 0.07 1.41 6.94
CA LEU A 78 -1.07 2.11 6.34
C LEU A 78 -2.36 2.03 7.16
N VAL A 79 -2.59 0.92 7.89
CA VAL A 79 -3.85 0.62 8.60
C VAL A 79 -4.40 1.75 9.48
N ARG A 80 -3.53 2.57 10.08
CA ARG A 80 -3.95 3.71 10.92
C ARG A 80 -4.16 5.01 10.14
N HIS A 81 -3.53 5.17 8.98
CA HIS A 81 -3.62 6.38 8.17
C HIS A 81 -4.83 6.36 7.24
N ASN A 82 -5.22 5.20 6.70
CA ASN A 82 -6.31 5.06 5.72
C ASN A 82 -7.61 5.75 6.15
N ARG A 83 -8.00 5.62 7.42
CA ARG A 83 -9.22 6.26 7.97
C ARG A 83 -9.23 7.79 7.95
N ARG A 84 -8.09 8.41 7.64
CA ARG A 84 -7.89 9.87 7.65
C ARG A 84 -7.53 10.39 6.27
N LEU A 85 -7.45 9.52 5.26
CA LEU A 85 -7.16 9.95 3.90
C LEU A 85 -8.41 10.58 3.30
N PRO A 86 -8.27 11.71 2.57
CA PRO A 86 -9.40 12.43 2.01
C PRO A 86 -9.92 11.84 0.69
N TYR A 87 -9.33 10.73 0.24
CA TYR A 87 -9.58 10.08 -1.05
C TYR A 87 -9.88 8.58 -0.85
N PRO A 88 -10.59 7.94 -1.80
CA PRO A 88 -10.88 6.52 -1.73
C PRO A 88 -9.60 5.67 -1.90
N VAL A 89 -9.57 4.54 -1.21
CA VAL A 89 -8.44 3.61 -1.19
C VAL A 89 -8.83 2.27 -1.78
N VAL A 90 -8.06 1.77 -2.75
CA VAL A 90 -8.21 0.42 -3.31
C VAL A 90 -6.96 -0.38 -3.00
N SER A 91 -7.11 -1.50 -2.29
CA SER A 91 -5.97 -2.38 -2.00
C SER A 91 -5.73 -3.36 -3.15
N VAL A 92 -4.49 -3.48 -3.59
CA VAL A 92 -4.02 -4.55 -4.47
C VAL A 92 -3.39 -5.63 -3.61
N VAL A 93 -4.03 -6.80 -3.58
CA VAL A 93 -3.64 -7.93 -2.72
C VAL A 93 -2.94 -8.97 -3.57
N HIS A 94 -1.60 -8.99 -3.51
CA HIS A 94 -0.81 -10.01 -4.22
C HIS A 94 -0.78 -11.34 -3.46
N HIS A 95 -0.59 -11.26 -2.15
CA HIS A 95 -0.48 -12.43 -1.28
C HIS A 95 -0.61 -12.03 0.18
N LEU A 96 -1.63 -12.54 0.87
CA LEU A 96 -1.79 -12.30 2.30
C LEU A 96 -0.71 -13.03 3.10
N ARG A 97 0.04 -12.30 3.94
CA ARG A 97 1.07 -12.89 4.82
C ARG A 97 0.47 -13.89 5.80
N ALA A 98 -0.80 -13.76 6.19
CA ALA A 98 -1.49 -14.73 7.02
C ALA A 98 -1.67 -16.12 6.38
N SER A 99 -1.56 -16.22 5.05
CA SER A 99 -1.59 -17.49 4.32
C SER A 99 -0.23 -18.22 4.36
N GLU A 100 0.84 -17.53 4.76
CA GLU A 100 2.14 -18.16 5.02
C GLU A 100 2.11 -18.93 6.35
N ARG A 101 2.73 -20.11 6.38
CA ARG A 101 2.88 -20.91 7.61
C ARG A 101 3.84 -20.23 8.59
N ARG A 102 3.34 -19.26 9.37
CA ARG A 102 4.11 -18.50 10.36
C ARG A 102 3.52 -18.59 11.76
N ARG A 103 4.39 -18.58 12.78
CA ARG A 103 4.00 -18.60 14.20
C ARG A 103 3.06 -17.45 14.59
N LEU A 104 3.16 -16.31 13.90
CA LEU A 104 2.37 -15.10 14.16
C LEU A 104 1.21 -14.92 13.16
N ALA A 105 0.82 -15.96 12.42
CA ALA A 105 -0.27 -15.88 11.43
C ALA A 105 -1.59 -15.31 12.00
N PRO A 106 -2.03 -15.60 13.25
CA PRO A 106 -3.23 -14.98 13.81
C PRO A 106 -3.10 -13.47 13.99
N LEU A 107 -1.90 -12.98 14.37
CA LEU A 107 -1.64 -11.55 14.50
C LEU A 107 -1.66 -10.87 13.13
N TYR A 108 -1.00 -11.46 12.13
CA TYR A 108 -1.01 -10.93 10.76
C TYR A 108 -2.43 -10.86 10.22
N ARG A 109 -3.22 -11.94 10.36
CA ARG A 109 -4.63 -11.95 9.97
C ARG A 109 -5.45 -10.85 10.64
N ALA A 110 -5.21 -10.57 11.92
CA ALA A 110 -5.93 -9.52 12.64
C ALA A 110 -5.59 -8.12 12.10
N VAL A 111 -4.32 -7.86 11.79
CA VAL A 111 -3.89 -6.58 11.23
C VAL A 111 -4.35 -6.43 9.78
N GLU A 112 -4.19 -7.46 8.95
CA GLU A 112 -4.67 -7.51 7.56
C GLU A 112 -6.17 -7.25 7.50
N ARG A 113 -6.97 -7.94 8.32
CA ARG A 113 -8.42 -7.69 8.41
C ARG A 113 -8.70 -6.23 8.75
N ARG A 114 -8.05 -5.69 9.77
CA ARG A 114 -8.25 -4.29 10.18
C ARG A 114 -7.87 -3.30 9.08
N TYR A 115 -6.88 -3.63 8.26
CA TYR A 115 -6.48 -2.83 7.10
C TYR A 115 -7.53 -2.93 5.98
N LEU A 116 -7.98 -4.13 5.63
CA LEU A 116 -9.02 -4.33 4.61
C LEU A 116 -10.36 -3.70 5.02
N ASP A 117 -10.67 -3.65 6.32
CA ASP A 117 -11.83 -2.92 6.84
C ASP A 117 -11.71 -1.38 6.69
N THR A 118 -10.58 -0.86 6.19
CA THR A 118 -10.35 0.58 6.00
C THR A 118 -10.21 0.99 4.54
N VAL A 119 -10.35 0.06 3.59
CA VAL A 119 -10.27 0.36 2.16
C VAL A 119 -11.66 0.30 1.53
N ASP A 120 -11.85 1.03 0.44
CA ASP A 120 -13.12 1.14 -0.28
C ASP A 120 -13.27 0.04 -1.36
N GLY A 121 -12.15 -0.57 -1.77
CA GLY A 121 -12.13 -1.65 -2.75
C GLY A 121 -10.93 -2.56 -2.60
N VAL A 122 -11.04 -3.77 -3.16
CA VAL A 122 -9.97 -4.77 -3.16
C VAL A 122 -9.85 -5.41 -4.54
N VAL A 123 -8.62 -5.55 -5.03
CA VAL A 123 -8.25 -6.33 -6.21
C VAL A 123 -7.38 -7.50 -5.74
N CYS A 124 -7.81 -8.73 -6.02
CA CYS A 124 -7.15 -9.98 -5.62
C CYS A 124 -6.79 -10.83 -6.83
#